data_AF-A0A9E3AHJ5-F1
#
_entry.id   AF-A0A9E3AHJ5-F1
#
_cell.length_a   1.000
_cell.length_b   1.000
_cell.length_c   1.000
_cell.angle_alpha   90.00
_cell.angle_beta   90.00
_cell.angle_gamma   90.00
#
_symmetry.space_group_name_H-M   'P 1'
#
loop_
_entity.id
_entity.type
_entity.pdbx_description
1 polymer ?
#
loop_
_entity_poly.entity_id
_entity_poly.type
_entity_poly.pdbx_seq_one_letter_code
_entity_poly.pdbx_strand_id
1 'polypeptide(L)'
;MAKSPQPAFQPAPRPQPRVSPEQTKELAAATRDLGFGRTTTAPEAAGAAPVVAEPVPAPVETPKPALAEPKARPAPRAASARAPAKAVDPDPAPRRGPALKFDVPDELWTALRRVALDRRVTVKYLVLEALAEKGYDVDLAAVPEDGRRLR
;
A
#
# COMPACT_ATOMS: atom_id res chain seq x y z
N MET A 1 -7.05 22.02 57.26
CA MET A 1 -7.38 20.76 56.56
C MET A 1 -6.07 20.14 56.07
N ALA A 2 -5.63 19.03 56.67
CA ALA A 2 -4.37 18.38 56.29
C ALA A 2 -4.56 17.61 54.97
N LYS A 3 -3.64 17.78 54.03
CA LYS A 3 -3.65 17.12 52.72
C LYS A 3 -3.04 15.73 52.88
N SER A 4 -3.82 14.67 52.67
CA SER A 4 -3.32 13.29 52.74
C SER A 4 -2.23 13.07 51.70
N PRO A 5 -1.13 12.37 52.03
CA PRO A 5 -0.07 12.07 51.07
C PRO A 5 -0.62 11.15 49.98
N GLN A 6 -0.34 11.49 48.72
CA GLN A 6 -0.70 10.63 47.59
C GLN A 6 0.16 9.35 47.60
N PRO A 7 -0.41 8.19 47.25
CA PRO A 7 0.34 6.95 47.20
C PRO A 7 1.43 7.05 46.12
N ALA A 8 2.65 6.65 46.49
CA ALA A 8 3.76 6.58 45.54
C ALA A 8 3.42 5.56 44.45
N PHE A 9 3.57 5.97 43.19
CA PHE A 9 3.36 5.10 42.04
C PHE A 9 4.37 3.95 42.09
N GLN A 10 3.88 2.72 42.12
CA GLN A 10 4.71 1.53 42.02
C GLN A 10 4.71 1.03 40.57
N PRO A 11 5.89 0.77 39.97
CA PRO A 11 5.96 0.22 38.62
C PRO A 11 5.31 -1.18 38.58
N ALA A 12 4.67 -1.49 37.46
CA ALA A 12 4.02 -2.78 37.26
C ALA A 12 5.03 -3.95 37.42
N PRO A 13 4.60 -5.08 37.99
CA PRO A 13 5.44 -6.25 38.13
C PRO A 13 5.87 -6.78 36.76
N ARG A 14 7.09 -7.31 36.69
CA ARG A 14 7.62 -7.88 35.44
C ARG A 14 6.78 -9.09 35.01
N PRO A 15 6.49 -9.24 33.71
CA PRO A 15 5.81 -10.42 33.20
C PRO A 15 6.69 -11.67 33.44
N GLN A 16 6.06 -12.74 33.92
CA GLN A 16 6.71 -14.03 34.14
C GLN A 16 6.71 -14.85 32.83
N PRO A 17 7.80 -15.57 32.51
CA PRO A 17 7.82 -16.50 31.38
C PRO A 17 6.75 -17.57 31.54
N ARG A 18 6.03 -17.89 30.46
CA ARG A 18 5.00 -18.94 30.47
C ARG A 18 5.57 -20.36 30.35
N VAL A 19 6.83 -20.46 29.91
CA VAL A 19 7.53 -21.73 29.68
C VAL A 19 8.71 -21.86 30.64
N SER A 20 8.92 -23.08 31.12
CA SER A 20 10.08 -23.41 31.95
C SER A 20 11.38 -23.42 31.12
N PRO A 21 12.56 -23.31 31.75
CA PRO A 21 13.83 -23.41 31.04
C PRO A 21 14.00 -24.77 30.34
N GLU A 22 13.49 -25.86 30.93
CA GLU A 22 13.54 -27.19 30.31
C GLU A 22 12.66 -27.28 29.06
N GLN A 23 11.43 -26.77 29.11
CA GLN A 23 10.55 -26.68 27.93
C GLN A 23 11.17 -25.83 26.81
N THR A 24 11.94 -24.80 27.17
CA THR A 24 12.62 -23.95 26.18
C THR A 24 13.70 -24.75 25.43
N LYS A 25 14.43 -25.63 26.13
CA LYS A 25 15.42 -26.53 25.51
C LYS A 25 14.74 -27.56 24.61
N GLU A 26 13.62 -28.13 25.04
CA GLU A 26 12.83 -29.09 24.24
C GLU A 26 12.32 -28.45 22.95
N LEU A 27 11.77 -27.23 23.01
CA LEU A 27 11.31 -26.49 21.84
C LEU A 27 12.48 -26.13 20.90
N ALA A 28 13.62 -25.72 21.45
CA ALA A 28 14.81 -25.44 20.66
C ALA A 28 15.35 -26.71 19.95
N ALA A 29 15.27 -27.87 20.62
CA ALA A 29 15.63 -29.15 20.02
C ALA A 29 14.64 -29.54 18.91
N ALA A 30 13.33 -29.44 19.16
CA ALA A 30 12.28 -29.79 18.19
C ALA A 30 12.29 -28.88 16.95
N THR A 31 12.75 -27.63 17.07
CA THR A 31 12.81 -26.65 15.97
C THR A 31 14.18 -26.54 15.32
N ARG A 32 15.15 -27.35 15.75
CA ARG A 32 16.52 -27.34 15.22
C ARG A 32 16.56 -27.70 13.73
N ASP A 33 15.75 -28.66 13.31
CA ASP A 33 15.68 -29.10 11.90
C ASP A 33 15.07 -28.05 10.97
N LEU A 34 14.23 -27.19 11.52
CA LEU A 34 13.65 -26.03 10.83
C LEU A 34 14.64 -24.85 10.72
N GLY A 35 15.86 -25.01 11.25
CA GLY A 35 16.93 -24.02 11.13
C GLY A 35 16.90 -22.88 12.16
N PHE A 36 15.96 -22.88 13.12
CA PHE A 36 15.84 -21.82 14.13
C PHE A 36 17.03 -21.72 15.11
N GLY A 37 17.88 -22.76 15.19
CA GLY A 37 19.09 -22.78 16.03
C GLY A 37 20.41 -22.73 15.26
N ARG A 38 20.39 -22.49 13.94
CA ARG A 38 21.61 -22.42 13.13
C ARG A 38 22.19 -21.01 13.17
N THR A 39 23.27 -20.80 13.92
CA THR A 39 24.10 -19.61 13.76
C THR A 39 24.88 -19.73 12.45
N THR A 40 24.62 -18.83 11.50
CA THR A 40 25.45 -18.71 10.29
C THR A 40 26.78 -18.07 10.67
N THR A 41 27.74 -18.89 11.08
CA THR A 41 29.15 -18.50 11.01
C THR A 41 29.60 -18.81 9.59
N ALA A 42 29.86 -17.75 8.82
CA ALA A 42 30.49 -17.85 7.50
C ALA A 42 31.83 -18.58 7.64
N PRO A 43 32.22 -19.47 6.70
CA PRO A 43 33.51 -20.13 6.78
C PRO A 43 34.60 -19.07 6.66
N GLU A 44 35.54 -19.12 7.58
CA GLU A 44 36.79 -18.36 7.59
C GLU A 44 37.58 -18.71 6.31
N ALA A 45 37.39 -17.89 5.28
CA ALA A 45 38.17 -17.97 4.06
C ALA A 45 39.50 -17.24 4.30
N ALA A 46 40.57 -18.02 4.35
CA ALA A 46 41.93 -17.56 4.21
C ALA A 46 42.09 -16.67 2.95
N GLY A 47 42.71 -15.50 3.09
CA GLY A 47 43.16 -14.71 1.94
C GLY A 47 43.25 -13.21 2.21
N ALA A 48 44.47 -12.72 2.45
CA ALA A 48 44.82 -11.31 2.59
C ALA A 48 44.71 -10.54 1.26
N ALA A 49 44.15 -9.32 1.33
CA ALA A 49 44.80 -8.03 1.01
C ALA A 49 43.84 -7.00 0.34
N PRO A 50 43.93 -5.70 0.70
CA PRO A 50 43.01 -4.65 0.27
C PRO A 50 43.49 -3.97 -1.03
N VAL A 51 42.57 -3.62 -1.94
CA VAL A 51 42.89 -2.74 -3.07
C VAL A 51 41.91 -1.57 -3.08
N VAL A 52 42.46 -0.42 -2.67
CA VAL A 52 41.94 0.92 -2.91
C VAL A 52 42.14 1.25 -4.39
N ALA A 53 41.10 1.75 -5.06
CA ALA A 53 41.25 2.58 -6.26
C ALA A 53 39.96 3.37 -6.52
N GLU A 54 39.98 4.66 -6.16
CA GLU A 54 39.18 5.71 -6.82
C GLU A 54 39.81 5.98 -8.20
N PRO A 55 39.05 6.32 -9.26
CA PRO A 55 39.01 7.74 -9.66
C PRO A 55 37.69 8.22 -10.32
N VAL A 56 37.45 9.53 -10.17
CA VAL A 56 36.44 10.40 -10.84
C VAL A 56 36.64 10.41 -12.37
N PRO A 57 35.59 10.50 -13.23
CA PRO A 57 35.20 11.80 -13.83
C PRO A 57 33.70 11.98 -14.19
N ALA A 58 33.18 13.21 -14.07
CA ALA A 58 32.10 13.77 -14.92
C ALA A 58 32.74 14.33 -16.22
N PRO A 59 32.05 14.72 -17.33
CA PRO A 59 30.61 14.97 -17.65
C PRO A 59 30.15 14.08 -18.86
N VAL A 60 28.98 14.21 -19.53
CA VAL A 60 28.74 14.97 -20.78
C VAL A 60 27.26 14.76 -21.24
N GLU A 61 26.56 15.88 -21.43
CA GLU A 61 25.54 16.26 -22.43
C GLU A 61 24.46 15.27 -22.94
N THR A 62 23.19 15.64 -22.69
CA THR A 62 22.03 15.23 -23.49
C THR A 62 21.85 16.15 -24.72
N PRO A 63 21.61 15.60 -25.93
CA PRO A 63 21.44 16.40 -27.14
C PRO A 63 20.04 17.01 -27.30
N LYS A 64 20.00 18.20 -27.92
CA LYS A 64 18.83 18.88 -28.50
C LYS A 64 18.63 18.35 -29.94
N PRO A 65 17.39 18.14 -30.42
CA PRO A 65 16.83 19.05 -31.44
C PRO A 65 15.29 19.21 -31.29
N ALA A 66 14.72 20.43 -31.28
CA ALA A 66 14.30 21.22 -32.44
C ALA A 66 13.15 20.62 -33.29
N LEU A 67 11.93 21.15 -33.14
CA LEU A 67 10.91 21.38 -34.20
C LEU A 67 9.75 22.17 -33.53
N ALA A 68 9.63 23.48 -33.73
CA ALA A 68 8.94 24.15 -34.83
C ALA A 68 7.53 24.64 -34.42
N GLU A 69 7.41 25.96 -34.24
CA GLU A 69 6.15 26.71 -34.34
C GLU A 69 5.64 26.65 -35.80
N PRO A 70 4.32 26.82 -36.01
CA PRO A 70 3.93 28.05 -36.71
C PRO A 70 2.64 28.71 -36.20
N LYS A 71 2.77 30.01 -35.91
CA LYS A 71 2.01 31.15 -36.46
C LYS A 71 0.48 31.04 -36.73
N ALA A 72 -0.22 31.94 -36.04
CA ALA A 72 -1.22 32.91 -36.55
C ALA A 72 -2.72 32.51 -36.69
N ARG A 73 -3.51 33.10 -35.76
CA ARG A 73 -4.86 33.74 -35.83
C ARG A 73 -5.51 33.94 -37.22
N PRO A 74 -6.86 34.06 -37.35
CA PRO A 74 -7.68 35.04 -36.61
C PRO A 74 -9.08 34.59 -36.13
N ALA A 75 -9.68 35.41 -35.28
CA ALA A 75 -11.07 35.33 -34.80
C ALA A 75 -12.09 35.72 -35.89
N PRO A 76 -13.38 35.42 -35.69
CA PRO A 76 -14.25 36.54 -35.29
C PRO A 76 -15.21 36.24 -34.15
N ARG A 77 -15.57 37.33 -33.47
CA ARG A 77 -16.60 37.48 -32.43
C ARG A 77 -17.96 36.95 -32.87
N ALA A 78 -18.65 36.26 -31.97
CA ALA A 78 -20.09 36.40 -31.80
C ALA A 78 -20.42 36.30 -30.30
N ALA A 79 -21.10 37.33 -29.82
CA ALA A 79 -21.53 37.46 -28.44
C ALA A 79 -22.57 36.40 -28.09
N SER A 80 -22.43 35.78 -26.92
CA SER A 80 -23.58 35.28 -26.19
C SER A 80 -23.30 35.42 -24.70
N ALA A 81 -23.85 36.47 -24.11
CA ALA A 81 -23.91 36.63 -22.68
C ALA A 81 -24.69 35.45 -22.10
N ARG A 82 -24.00 34.58 -21.36
CA ARG A 82 -24.62 33.59 -20.48
C ARG A 82 -23.91 33.71 -19.13
N ALA A 83 -24.74 33.83 -18.10
CA ALA A 83 -24.44 34.05 -16.69
C ALA A 83 -23.19 33.29 -16.18
N PRO A 84 -22.51 33.78 -15.12
CA PRO A 84 -21.30 33.13 -14.63
C PRO A 84 -21.62 31.69 -14.25
N ALA A 85 -21.14 30.75 -15.06
CA ALA A 85 -21.01 29.37 -14.66
C ALA A 85 -20.10 29.39 -13.44
N LYS A 86 -20.66 29.14 -12.26
CA LYS A 86 -19.87 28.70 -11.11
C LYS A 86 -18.97 27.59 -11.64
N ALA A 87 -17.67 27.81 -11.57
CA ALA A 87 -16.69 26.76 -11.72
C ALA A 87 -17.15 25.64 -10.77
N VAL A 88 -17.59 24.52 -11.36
CA VAL A 88 -17.72 23.28 -10.63
C VAL A 88 -16.28 22.87 -10.40
N ASP A 89 -15.81 23.06 -9.18
CA ASP A 89 -14.52 22.53 -8.73
C ASP A 89 -14.44 21.06 -9.15
N PRO A 90 -13.46 20.65 -10.00
CA PRO A 90 -13.20 19.25 -10.24
C PRO A 90 -12.38 18.71 -9.07
N ASP A 91 -13.02 18.58 -7.91
CA ASP A 91 -12.55 17.65 -6.89
C ASP A 91 -13.75 17.08 -6.10
N PRO A 92 -14.45 16.07 -6.65
CA PRO A 92 -15.28 15.24 -5.83
C PRO A 92 -14.35 14.24 -5.14
N ALA A 93 -13.80 14.64 -3.99
CA ALA A 93 -13.37 13.66 -3.00
C ALA A 93 -14.47 12.58 -2.90
N PRO A 94 -14.13 11.29 -3.02
CA PRO A 94 -15.12 10.23 -3.20
C PRO A 94 -16.08 10.27 -2.01
N ARG A 95 -17.30 10.75 -2.25
CA ARG A 95 -18.34 10.83 -1.23
C ARG A 95 -18.63 9.40 -0.81
N ARG A 96 -18.19 9.03 0.39
CA ARG A 96 -18.43 7.70 0.96
C ARG A 96 -19.94 7.51 1.14
N GLY A 97 -20.54 6.77 0.21
CA GLY A 97 -21.96 6.41 0.25
C GLY A 97 -22.27 5.39 1.36
N PRO A 98 -23.56 5.06 1.55
CA PRO A 98 -23.99 4.07 2.53
C PRO A 98 -23.33 2.70 2.27
N ALA A 99 -22.99 1.99 3.36
CA ALA A 99 -22.37 0.67 3.28
C ALA A 99 -23.44 -0.43 3.11
N LEU A 100 -23.35 -1.19 2.01
CA LEU A 100 -24.19 -2.36 1.77
C LEU A 100 -23.63 -3.57 2.54
N LYS A 101 -24.46 -4.22 3.35
CA LYS A 101 -24.14 -5.48 4.05
C LYS A 101 -25.10 -6.57 3.57
N PHE A 102 -24.56 -7.71 3.18
CA PHE A 102 -25.32 -8.89 2.79
C PHE A 102 -24.58 -10.13 3.27
N ASP A 103 -25.34 -11.19 3.53
CA ASP A 103 -24.78 -12.49 3.91
C ASP A 103 -24.40 -13.28 2.66
N VAL A 104 -23.21 -13.88 2.68
CA VAL A 104 -22.64 -14.61 1.54
C VAL A 104 -22.15 -15.96 2.06
N PRO A 105 -22.62 -17.09 1.49
CA PRO A 105 -22.08 -18.39 1.85
C PRO A 105 -20.55 -18.45 1.71
N ASP A 106 -19.87 -19.10 2.65
CA ASP A 106 -18.40 -19.13 2.73
C ASP A 106 -17.74 -19.66 1.46
N GLU A 107 -18.34 -20.65 0.81
CA GLU A 107 -17.87 -21.21 -0.46
C GLU A 107 -17.86 -20.15 -1.57
N LEU A 108 -18.95 -19.39 -1.70
CA LEU A 108 -19.08 -18.34 -2.70
C LEU A 108 -18.13 -17.18 -2.39
N TRP A 109 -17.98 -16.81 -1.13
CA TRP A 109 -17.04 -15.78 -0.70
C TRP A 109 -15.59 -16.14 -1.05
N THR A 110 -15.22 -17.41 -0.86
CA THR A 110 -13.89 -17.92 -1.21
C THR A 110 -13.67 -17.91 -2.72
N ALA A 111 -14.67 -18.34 -3.50
CA ALA A 111 -14.63 -18.29 -4.96
C ALA A 111 -14.48 -16.84 -5.47
N LEU A 112 -15.26 -15.89 -4.93
CA LEU A 112 -15.17 -14.48 -5.28
C LEU A 112 -13.78 -13.89 -5.00
N ARG A 113 -13.18 -14.22 -3.86
CA ARG A 113 -11.82 -13.79 -3.53
C ARG A 113 -10.78 -14.34 -4.51
N ARG A 114 -10.95 -15.58 -4.96
CA ARG A 114 -10.05 -16.19 -5.97
C ARG A 114 -10.15 -15.45 -7.30
N VAL A 115 -11.36 -15.23 -7.80
CA VAL A 115 -11.60 -14.47 -9.04
C VAL A 115 -11.05 -13.05 -8.94
N ALA A 116 -11.25 -12.39 -7.80
CA ALA A 116 -10.72 -11.06 -7.53
C ALA A 116 -9.17 -11.04 -7.56
N LEU A 117 -8.53 -12.06 -6.98
CA LEU A 117 -7.08 -12.21 -7.00
C LEU A 117 -6.54 -12.41 -8.42
N ASP A 118 -7.16 -13.30 -9.19
CA ASP A 118 -6.76 -13.61 -10.58
C ASP A 118 -6.84 -12.37 -11.48
N ARG A 119 -7.92 -11.58 -11.32
CA ARG A 119 -8.13 -10.32 -12.05
C ARG A 119 -7.36 -9.13 -11.46
N ARG A 120 -6.69 -9.30 -10.32
CA ARG A 120 -6.01 -8.24 -9.54
C ARG A 120 -6.96 -7.08 -9.21
N VAL A 121 -8.19 -7.42 -8.82
CA VAL A 121 -9.23 -6.49 -8.36
C VAL A 121 -9.74 -6.87 -6.96
N THR A 122 -10.59 -6.03 -6.36
CA THR A 122 -11.27 -6.29 -5.10
C THR A 122 -12.62 -6.96 -5.36
N VAL A 123 -13.13 -7.69 -4.36
CA VAL A 123 -14.48 -8.26 -4.43
C VAL A 123 -15.54 -7.17 -4.59
N LYS A 124 -15.32 -5.98 -3.98
CA LYS A 124 -16.20 -4.83 -4.16
C LYS A 124 -16.30 -4.42 -5.63
N TYR A 125 -15.18 -4.42 -6.36
CA TYR A 125 -15.17 -4.10 -7.79
C TYR A 125 -16.01 -5.11 -8.58
N LEU A 126 -15.87 -6.42 -8.31
CA LEU A 126 -16.67 -7.46 -8.99
C LEU A 126 -18.18 -7.26 -8.78
N VAL A 127 -18.58 -6.86 -7.57
CA VAL A 127 -19.99 -6.58 -7.27
C VAL A 127 -20.48 -5.35 -8.05
N LEU A 128 -19.67 -4.29 -8.11
CA LEU A 128 -19.99 -3.08 -8.86
C LEU A 128 -20.02 -3.32 -10.38
N GLU A 129 -19.10 -4.14 -10.90
CA GLU A 129 -19.08 -4.62 -12.29
C GLU A 129 -20.37 -5.38 -12.63
N ALA A 130 -20.76 -6.33 -11.78
CA ALA A 130 -22.01 -7.08 -11.97
C ALA A 130 -23.25 -6.17 -11.92
N LEU A 131 -23.25 -5.11 -11.08
CA LEU A 131 -24.33 -4.12 -11.07
C LEU A 131 -24.34 -3.29 -12.36
N ALA A 132 -23.18 -2.88 -12.86
CA ALA A 132 -23.08 -2.18 -14.14
C ALA A 132 -23.62 -3.04 -15.29
N GLU A 133 -23.31 -4.34 -15.32
CA GLU A 133 -23.85 -5.29 -16.31
C GLU A 133 -25.38 -5.43 -16.23
N LYS A 134 -25.98 -5.22 -15.05
CA LYS A 134 -27.44 -5.18 -14.87
C LYS A 134 -28.09 -3.85 -15.29
N GLY A 135 -27.29 -2.89 -15.75
CA GLY A 135 -27.76 -1.59 -16.25
C GLY A 135 -27.84 -0.50 -15.19
N TYR A 136 -27.24 -0.70 -14.02
CA TYR A 136 -27.09 0.37 -13.04
C TYR A 136 -25.97 1.32 -13.46
N ASP A 137 -26.19 2.64 -13.29
CA ASP A 137 -25.17 3.66 -13.56
C ASP A 137 -24.11 3.62 -12.45
N VAL A 138 -23.02 2.92 -12.71
CA VAL A 138 -21.91 2.74 -11.78
C VAL A 138 -20.63 3.15 -12.48
N ASP A 139 -20.01 4.22 -11.96
CA ASP A 139 -18.69 4.65 -12.42
C ASP A 139 -17.60 3.72 -11.85
N LEU A 140 -17.15 2.78 -12.68
CA LEU A 140 -16.08 1.84 -12.35
C LEU A 140 -14.70 2.52 -12.27
N ALA A 141 -14.51 3.67 -12.91
CA ALA A 141 -13.26 4.44 -12.87
C ALA A 141 -13.12 5.23 -11.57
N ALA A 142 -14.25 5.60 -10.94
CA ALA A 142 -14.28 6.22 -9.62
C ALA A 142 -14.04 5.22 -8.46
N VAL A 143 -13.98 3.92 -8.73
CA VAL A 143 -13.61 2.92 -7.71
C VAL A 143 -12.12 3.09 -7.43
N PRO A 144 -11.72 3.43 -6.18
CA PRO A 144 -10.34 3.74 -5.84
C PRO A 144 -9.39 2.67 -6.38
N GLU A 145 -8.42 3.11 -7.17
CA GLU A 145 -7.44 2.27 -7.84
C GLU A 145 -6.97 1.15 -6.93
N ASP A 146 -7.13 -0.07 -7.43
CA ASP A 146 -6.85 -1.27 -6.67
C ASP A 146 -5.35 -1.36 -6.38
N GLY A 147 -4.96 -0.83 -5.21
CA GLY A 147 -3.59 -0.78 -4.70
C GLY A 147 -2.90 -2.14 -4.54
N ARG A 148 -3.54 -3.23 -4.99
CA ARG A 148 -2.92 -4.55 -5.15
C ARG A 148 -1.98 -4.65 -6.37
N ARG A 149 -1.93 -3.62 -7.24
CA ARG A 149 -1.13 -3.59 -8.47
C ARG A 149 0.30 -3.03 -8.33
N LEU A 150 0.69 -2.51 -7.16
CA LEU A 150 2.02 -1.95 -6.94
C LEU A 150 2.71 -2.72 -5.79
N ARG A 151 3.51 -3.73 -6.14
CA ARG A 151 4.56 -4.27 -5.27
C ARG A 151 5.86 -4.30 -6.05
#